data_AF-A0A382RBA4-F1
#
_entry.id   AF-A0A382RBA4-F1
#
_cell.length_a   1.000
_cell.length_b   1.000
_cell.length_c   1.000
_cell.angle_alpha   90.00
_cell.angle_beta   90.00
_cell.angle_gamma   90.00
#
_symmetry.space_group_name_H-M   'P 1'
#
loop_
_entity.id
_entity.type
_entity.pdbx_description
1 polymer ?
#
loop_
_entity_poly.entity_id
_entity_poly.type
_entity_poly.pdbx_seq_one_letter_code
_entity_poly.pdbx_strand_id
1 'polypeptide(L)'
;MKRRLFIKKSIVLGAFPFITSNLIARNRSDKNIVDKPFNLNYAPHFGMFKNNAGEDLIDQIQYMYDRGFRALEDNGMKNRSVSTQNKISSKMASLNMVMGVFVAHKIYWREPNLTSGNKELQREFLENIKESIPVAKRVNARWMTVVPGYVDLSKEMAYQTANVIESLRRACDLLESQELTMVLEPLNWWSNHAGQF
;
A
#
# COMPACT_ATOMS: atom_id res chain seq x y z
N MET A 1 -63.54 -25.59 -4.29
CA MET A 1 -63.09 -24.64 -5.33
C MET A 1 -64.19 -23.64 -5.65
N LYS A 2 -63.95 -22.32 -5.51
CA LYS A 2 -64.35 -21.26 -6.49
C LYS A 2 -63.51 -19.98 -6.25
N ARG A 3 -62.24 -20.02 -6.69
CA ARG A 3 -61.22 -18.94 -6.69
C ARG A 3 -61.49 -17.83 -7.75
N ARG A 4 -62.74 -17.51 -8.10
CA ARG A 4 -63.07 -16.63 -9.24
C ARG A 4 -64.02 -15.46 -8.95
N LEU A 5 -64.36 -15.20 -7.69
CA LEU A 5 -65.28 -14.10 -7.33
C LEU A 5 -64.62 -12.84 -6.75
N PHE A 6 -63.29 -12.82 -6.57
CA PHE A 6 -62.60 -11.68 -5.95
C PHE A 6 -61.97 -10.69 -6.95
N ILE A 7 -61.93 -10.99 -8.24
CA ILE A 7 -61.22 -10.16 -9.25
C ILE A 7 -62.15 -9.15 -9.97
N LYS A 8 -63.46 -9.09 -9.67
CA LYS A 8 -64.42 -8.31 -10.48
C LYS A 8 -64.90 -6.96 -9.94
N LYS A 9 -64.41 -6.45 -8.82
CA LYS A 9 -64.79 -5.10 -8.35
C LYS A 9 -63.62 -4.43 -7.64
N SER A 10 -62.92 -3.57 -8.37
CA SER A 10 -62.30 -2.31 -7.90
C SER A 10 -61.32 -1.80 -8.96
N ILE A 11 -61.87 -1.32 -10.08
CA ILE A 11 -61.23 -0.29 -10.89
C ILE A 11 -62.14 0.93 -10.75
N VAL A 12 -61.50 2.10 -10.74
CA VAL A 12 -62.01 3.48 -10.90
C VAL A 12 -62.34 4.22 -9.59
N LEU A 13 -61.39 5.05 -9.14
CA LEU A 13 -61.52 6.53 -9.03
C LEU A 13 -60.51 7.06 -7.99
N GLY A 14 -59.47 7.73 -8.46
CA GLY A 14 -58.48 8.40 -7.62
C GLY A 14 -57.33 8.95 -8.45
N ALA A 15 -57.63 9.91 -9.33
CA ALA A 15 -56.62 10.66 -10.06
C ALA A 15 -55.80 11.52 -9.08
N PHE A 16 -54.64 11.02 -8.67
CA PHE A 16 -53.51 11.84 -8.21
C PHE A 16 -52.24 11.25 -8.83
N PRO A 17 -51.38 12.05 -9.47
CA PRO A 17 -50.16 11.56 -10.05
C PRO A 17 -49.22 11.16 -8.91
N PHE A 18 -49.18 9.87 -8.57
CA PHE A 18 -48.03 9.28 -7.87
C PHE A 18 -46.86 9.15 -8.84
N ILE A 19 -46.45 10.28 -9.40
CA ILE A 19 -45.17 10.46 -10.06
C ILE A 19 -44.44 11.47 -9.18
N THR A 20 -43.34 11.03 -8.54
CA THR A 20 -42.11 11.79 -8.25
C THR A 20 -41.44 11.52 -6.89
N SER A 21 -41.96 10.72 -5.97
CA SER A 21 -41.18 10.42 -4.74
C SER A 21 -39.96 9.51 -4.98
N ASN A 22 -39.96 8.68 -6.02
CA ASN A 22 -38.80 7.85 -6.40
C ASN A 22 -37.84 8.54 -7.39
N LEU A 23 -38.13 9.76 -7.87
CA LEU A 23 -37.22 10.52 -8.75
C LEU A 23 -36.39 11.55 -7.98
N ILE A 24 -36.77 11.92 -6.75
CA ILE A 24 -36.02 12.88 -5.93
C ILE A 24 -34.86 12.20 -5.18
N ALA A 25 -34.89 10.88 -4.99
CA ALA A 25 -33.82 10.14 -4.32
C ALA A 25 -32.61 9.81 -5.22
N ARG A 26 -32.65 10.12 -6.52
CA ARG A 26 -31.60 9.75 -7.48
C ARG A 26 -30.74 10.92 -7.97
N ASN A 27 -30.87 12.08 -7.33
CA ASN A 27 -30.14 13.31 -7.68
C ASN A 27 -29.41 13.96 -6.49
N ARG A 28 -29.02 13.18 -5.48
CA ARG A 28 -27.69 13.44 -4.93
C ARG A 28 -26.75 12.96 -6.02
N SER A 29 -26.39 13.87 -6.92
CA SER A 29 -25.13 13.74 -7.62
C SER A 29 -24.13 13.30 -6.58
N ASP A 30 -23.60 12.08 -6.69
CA ASP A 30 -22.27 11.77 -6.19
C ASP A 30 -21.36 12.76 -6.93
N LYS A 31 -21.35 14.01 -6.49
CA LYS A 31 -20.21 14.87 -6.71
C LYS A 31 -19.10 14.02 -6.16
N ASN A 32 -18.12 13.70 -7.00
CA ASN A 32 -16.83 13.22 -6.52
C ASN A 32 -16.33 14.32 -5.58
N ILE A 33 -16.71 14.22 -4.31
CA ILE A 33 -16.27 15.11 -3.25
C ILE A 33 -14.84 14.66 -3.05
N VAL A 34 -13.94 15.38 -3.71
CA VAL A 34 -12.54 15.36 -3.33
C VAL A 34 -12.49 16.03 -1.97
N ASP A 35 -12.29 15.21 -0.94
CA ASP A 35 -12.12 15.65 0.42
C ASP A 35 -10.88 16.56 0.51
N LYS A 36 -10.85 17.43 1.52
CA LYS A 36 -9.68 18.28 1.75
C LYS A 36 -8.45 17.40 1.98
N PRO A 37 -7.28 17.73 1.41
CA PRO A 37 -6.05 17.00 1.68
C PRO A 37 -5.77 16.96 3.18
N PHE A 38 -5.23 15.83 3.67
CA PHE A 38 -4.67 15.77 5.01
C PHE A 38 -3.44 16.69 5.13
N ASN A 39 -3.15 17.12 6.36
CA ASN A 39 -1.99 17.98 6.63
C ASN A 39 -0.65 17.24 6.48
N LEU A 40 -0.66 15.91 6.51
CA LEU A 40 0.51 15.04 6.38
C LEU A 40 0.30 14.05 5.24
N ASN A 41 1.41 13.53 4.72
CA ASN A 41 1.43 12.50 3.68
C ASN A 41 1.13 11.11 4.26
N TYR A 42 -0.10 10.90 4.74
CA TYR A 42 -0.57 9.56 5.08
C TYR A 42 -0.59 8.70 3.81
N ALA A 43 0.02 7.51 3.92
CA ALA A 43 0.25 6.60 2.79
C ALA A 43 -0.48 5.28 3.05
N PRO A 44 -1.76 5.17 2.68
CA PRO A 44 -2.48 3.89 2.78
C PRO A 44 -1.89 2.86 1.81
N HIS A 45 -2.23 1.59 2.03
CA HIS A 45 -1.85 0.49 1.17
C HIS A 45 -3.00 0.00 0.28
N PHE A 46 -2.64 -0.63 -0.83
CA PHE A 46 -3.59 -1.44 -1.60
C PHE A 46 -4.25 -2.50 -0.72
N GLY A 47 -5.55 -2.69 -0.90
CA GLY A 47 -6.34 -3.61 -0.08
C GLY A 47 -7.21 -2.91 0.96
N MET A 48 -6.76 -1.77 1.50
CA MET A 48 -7.47 -1.06 2.57
C MET A 48 -8.84 -0.54 2.14
N PHE A 49 -9.03 -0.25 0.85
CA PHE A 49 -10.26 0.33 0.31
C PHE A 49 -10.98 -0.58 -0.70
N LYS A 50 -10.73 -1.90 -0.67
CA LYS A 50 -11.35 -2.83 -1.63
C LYS A 50 -12.88 -2.77 -1.66
N ASN A 51 -13.52 -2.58 -0.50
CA ASN A 51 -14.97 -2.49 -0.40
C ASN A 51 -15.55 -1.16 -0.92
N ASN A 52 -14.69 -0.15 -1.17
CA ASN A 52 -15.09 1.17 -1.63
C ASN A 52 -14.68 1.44 -3.08
N ALA A 53 -13.50 0.98 -3.48
CA ALA A 53 -12.88 1.27 -4.78
C ALA A 53 -12.72 0.03 -5.67
N GLY A 54 -13.07 -1.17 -5.17
CA GLY A 54 -12.84 -2.44 -5.87
C GLY A 54 -11.38 -2.91 -5.80
N GLU A 55 -11.07 -3.92 -6.61
CA GLU A 55 -9.75 -4.56 -6.61
C GLU A 55 -8.73 -3.90 -7.55
N ASP A 56 -9.19 -3.08 -8.50
CA ASP A 56 -8.30 -2.38 -9.42
C ASP A 56 -7.39 -1.40 -8.67
N LEU A 57 -6.10 -1.41 -9.02
CA LEU A 57 -5.09 -0.60 -8.33
C LEU A 57 -5.21 0.88 -8.67
N ILE A 58 -5.60 1.21 -9.90
CA ILE A 58 -5.70 2.58 -10.40
C ILE A 58 -6.94 3.25 -9.81
N ASP A 59 -8.04 2.50 -9.68
CA ASP A 59 -9.25 2.94 -8.99
C ASP A 59 -9.00 3.15 -7.50
N GLN A 60 -8.23 2.27 -6.85
CA GLN A 60 -7.81 2.46 -5.46
C GLN A 60 -6.96 3.73 -5.27
N ILE A 61 -6.01 4.03 -6.17
CA ILE A 61 -5.23 5.29 -6.12
C ILE A 61 -6.15 6.50 -6.30
N GLN A 62 -7.10 6.44 -7.24
CA GLN A 62 -8.07 7.52 -7.43
C GLN A 62 -8.89 7.75 -6.16
N TYR A 63 -9.40 6.68 -5.56
CA TYR A 63 -10.17 6.76 -4.33
C TYR A 63 -9.35 7.36 -3.18
N MET A 64 -8.09 6.93 -3.01
CA MET A 64 -7.18 7.51 -2.01
C MET A 64 -7.05 9.03 -2.20
N TYR A 65 -6.81 9.48 -3.44
CA TYR A 65 -6.70 10.89 -3.76
C TYR A 65 -7.99 11.66 -3.44
N ASP A 66 -9.13 11.09 -3.82
CA ASP A 66 -10.46 11.67 -3.57
C ASP A 66 -10.76 11.74 -2.07
N ARG A 67 -10.17 10.88 -1.24
CA ARG A 67 -10.27 10.91 0.24
C ARG A 67 -9.19 11.76 0.93
N GLY A 68 -8.49 12.59 0.18
CA GLY A 68 -7.52 13.55 0.72
C GLY A 68 -6.12 12.99 0.97
N PHE A 69 -5.85 11.72 0.63
CA PHE A 69 -4.50 11.16 0.70
C PHE A 69 -3.62 11.69 -0.43
N ARG A 70 -2.35 11.92 -0.15
CA ARG A 70 -1.36 12.44 -1.12
C ARG A 70 -0.12 11.56 -1.23
N ALA A 71 -0.14 10.40 -0.58
CA ALA A 71 0.90 9.39 -0.71
C ALA A 71 0.30 7.98 -0.82
N LEU A 72 1.11 7.03 -1.25
CA LEU A 72 0.81 5.60 -1.32
C LEU A 72 1.97 4.81 -0.72
N GLU A 73 1.66 3.74 -0.01
CA GLU A 73 2.62 2.71 0.38
C GLU A 73 2.33 1.39 -0.34
N ASP A 74 3.35 0.70 -0.84
CA ASP A 74 3.16 -0.58 -1.52
C ASP A 74 4.32 -1.56 -1.28
N ASN A 75 4.18 -2.41 -0.27
CA ASN A 75 5.18 -3.43 0.07
C ASN A 75 5.46 -4.40 -1.09
N GLY A 76 4.49 -4.60 -1.98
CA GLY A 76 4.62 -5.48 -3.14
C GLY A 76 5.29 -4.82 -4.35
N MET A 77 5.62 -3.52 -4.33
CA MET A 77 5.98 -2.76 -5.52
C MET A 77 7.11 -3.42 -6.33
N LYS A 78 8.18 -3.88 -5.67
CA LYS A 78 9.32 -4.55 -6.30
C LYS A 78 8.90 -5.76 -7.14
N ASN A 79 7.93 -6.53 -6.65
CA ASN A 79 7.50 -7.80 -7.25
C ASN A 79 6.45 -7.63 -8.36
N ARG A 80 5.93 -6.41 -8.56
CA ARG A 80 4.96 -6.15 -9.63
C ARG A 80 5.64 -6.13 -10.99
N SER A 81 4.88 -6.47 -12.03
CA SER A 81 5.36 -6.34 -13.40
C SER A 81 5.76 -4.89 -13.72
N VAL A 82 6.75 -4.69 -14.58
CA VAL A 82 7.17 -3.34 -15.04
C VAL A 82 5.99 -2.54 -15.58
N SER A 83 5.07 -3.18 -16.31
CA SER A 83 3.85 -2.55 -16.82
C SER A 83 2.96 -2.04 -15.68
N THR A 84 2.74 -2.85 -14.64
CA THR A 84 1.97 -2.44 -13.47
C THR A 84 2.63 -1.28 -12.73
N GLN A 85 3.95 -1.35 -12.51
CA GLN A 85 4.71 -0.27 -11.86
C GLN A 85 4.59 1.05 -12.63
N ASN A 86 4.72 1.01 -13.97
CA ASN A 86 4.53 2.18 -14.83
C ASN A 86 3.11 2.74 -14.73
N LYS A 87 2.07 1.90 -14.72
CA LYS A 87 0.68 2.36 -14.58
C LYS A 87 0.44 3.06 -13.24
N ILE A 88 0.95 2.50 -12.15
CA ILE A 88 0.87 3.10 -10.81
C ILE A 88 1.60 4.45 -10.80
N SER A 89 2.84 4.48 -11.29
CA SER A 89 3.67 5.69 -11.39
C SER A 89 2.96 6.80 -12.18
N SER A 90 2.47 6.50 -13.38
CA SER A 90 1.74 7.47 -14.22
C SER A 90 0.48 7.99 -13.54
N LYS A 91 -0.28 7.12 -12.86
CA LYS A 91 -1.49 7.54 -12.14
C LYS A 91 -1.14 8.48 -10.99
N MET A 92 -0.18 8.10 -10.15
CA MET A 92 0.26 8.94 -9.03
C MET A 92 0.82 10.28 -9.50
N ALA A 93 1.63 10.29 -10.56
CA ALA A 93 2.17 11.52 -11.14
C ALA A 93 1.05 12.44 -11.66
N SER A 94 0.03 11.89 -12.33
CA SER A 94 -1.12 12.67 -12.81
C SER A 94 -1.93 13.33 -11.69
N LEU A 95 -1.88 12.76 -10.48
CA LEU A 95 -2.55 13.26 -9.29
C LEU A 95 -1.63 14.03 -8.35
N ASN A 96 -0.36 14.24 -8.73
CA ASN A 96 0.68 14.80 -7.87
C ASN A 96 0.78 14.10 -6.49
N MET A 97 0.62 12.77 -6.50
CA MET A 97 0.83 11.93 -5.31
C MET A 97 2.27 11.47 -5.23
N VAL A 98 2.74 11.23 -4.01
CA VAL A 98 4.11 10.80 -3.72
C VAL A 98 4.14 9.31 -3.38
N MET A 99 5.14 8.59 -3.87
CA MET A 99 5.44 7.26 -3.35
C MET A 99 6.05 7.40 -1.96
N GLY A 100 5.30 6.95 -0.95
CA GLY A 100 5.72 6.97 0.46
C GLY A 100 6.89 6.03 0.66
N VAL A 101 6.63 4.75 0.88
CA VAL A 101 7.67 3.71 0.89
C VAL A 101 7.24 2.48 0.12
N PHE A 102 8.22 1.69 -0.29
CA PHE A 102 8.04 0.29 -0.66
C PHE A 102 9.18 -0.53 -0.06
N VAL A 103 8.96 -1.83 0.10
CA VAL A 103 9.97 -2.72 0.68
C VAL A 103 11.10 -2.97 -0.34
N ALA A 104 12.34 -2.65 0.06
CA ALA A 104 13.51 -2.68 -0.82
C ALA A 104 14.13 -4.07 -1.02
N HIS A 105 13.81 -5.03 -0.15
CA HIS A 105 14.53 -6.30 -0.08
C HIS A 105 13.66 -7.45 0.42
N LYS A 106 14.14 -8.67 0.26
CA LYS A 106 13.49 -9.86 0.81
C LYS A 106 13.63 -9.88 2.34
N ILE A 107 12.50 -9.84 3.03
CA ILE A 107 12.46 -9.91 4.50
C ILE A 107 12.37 -11.37 4.95
N TYR A 108 13.30 -11.77 5.83
CA TYR A 108 13.26 -13.05 6.52
C TYR A 108 12.59 -12.88 7.89
N TRP A 109 11.34 -13.31 7.99
CA TRP A 109 10.51 -13.08 9.18
C TRP A 109 10.74 -14.07 10.33
N ARG A 110 11.46 -15.17 10.08
CA ARG A 110 11.61 -16.28 11.05
C ARG A 110 13.03 -16.83 11.13
N GLU A 111 13.95 -16.26 10.37
CA GLU A 111 15.32 -16.74 10.25
C GLU A 111 16.28 -15.54 10.23
N PRO A 112 17.43 -15.62 10.92
CA PRO A 112 18.37 -14.53 10.97
C PRO A 112 19.03 -14.32 9.61
N ASN A 113 18.92 -13.10 9.06
CA ASN A 113 19.62 -12.68 7.86
C ASN A 113 20.72 -11.67 8.20
N LEU A 114 20.41 -10.38 8.38
CA LEU A 114 21.41 -9.33 8.59
C LEU A 114 22.09 -9.47 9.96
N THR A 115 21.37 -9.99 10.95
CA THR A 115 21.89 -10.29 12.28
C THR A 115 22.93 -11.41 12.29
N SER A 116 22.85 -12.34 11.33
CA SER A 116 23.68 -13.55 11.30
C SER A 116 25.15 -13.29 10.97
N GLY A 117 25.48 -12.18 10.30
CA GLY A 117 26.82 -11.92 9.78
C GLY A 117 27.25 -12.83 8.62
N ASN A 118 26.35 -13.70 8.14
CA ASN A 118 26.58 -14.56 6.97
C ASN A 118 26.80 -13.69 5.72
N LYS A 119 27.91 -13.95 5.01
CA LYS A 119 28.33 -13.11 3.88
C LYS A 119 27.48 -13.32 2.63
N GLU A 120 26.91 -14.50 2.46
CA GLU A 120 26.00 -14.84 1.37
C GLU A 120 24.67 -14.11 1.53
N LEU A 121 24.09 -14.13 2.75
CA LEU A 121 22.85 -13.40 3.05
C LEU A 121 23.05 -11.88 2.98
N GLN A 122 24.20 -11.37 3.43
CA GLN A 122 24.55 -9.95 3.24
C GLN A 122 24.65 -9.59 1.75
N ARG A 123 25.27 -10.46 0.93
CA ARG A 123 25.37 -10.24 -0.53
C ARG A 123 23.99 -10.26 -1.20
N GLU A 124 23.12 -11.19 -0.81
CA GLU A 124 21.73 -11.24 -1.27
C GLU A 124 20.99 -9.96 -0.92
N PHE A 125 21.12 -9.46 0.30
CA PHE A 125 20.53 -8.19 0.73
C PHE A 125 20.99 -7.02 -0.16
N LEU A 126 22.29 -6.88 -0.38
CA LEU A 126 22.84 -5.79 -1.19
C LEU A 126 22.41 -5.88 -2.66
N GLU A 127 22.33 -7.08 -3.23
CA GLU A 127 21.79 -7.26 -4.59
C GLU A 127 20.31 -6.88 -4.64
N ASN A 128 19.53 -7.25 -3.63
CA ASN A 128 18.13 -6.85 -3.53
C ASN A 128 17.96 -5.32 -3.48
N ILE A 129 18.80 -4.62 -2.72
CA ILE A 129 18.82 -3.15 -2.67
C ILE A 129 19.14 -2.57 -4.05
N LYS A 130 20.18 -3.09 -4.71
CA LYS A 130 20.61 -2.65 -6.04
C LYS A 130 19.52 -2.82 -7.09
N GLU A 131 18.82 -3.96 -7.08
CA GLU A 131 17.67 -4.23 -7.96
C GLU A 131 16.48 -3.31 -7.70
N SER A 132 16.35 -2.80 -6.48
CA SER A 132 15.26 -1.89 -6.12
C SER A 132 15.51 -0.44 -6.54
N ILE A 133 16.75 -0.05 -6.86
CA ILE A 133 17.08 1.28 -7.41
C ILE A 133 16.30 1.60 -8.70
N PRO A 134 16.32 0.75 -9.75
CA PRO A 134 15.53 1.03 -10.96
C PRO A 134 14.02 0.98 -10.72
N VAL A 135 13.53 0.23 -9.72
CA VAL A 135 12.12 0.25 -9.31
C VAL A 135 11.79 1.62 -8.70
N ALA A 136 12.61 2.10 -7.77
CA ALA A 136 12.43 3.41 -7.13
C ALA A 136 12.38 4.54 -8.16
N LYS A 137 13.31 4.53 -9.13
CA LYS A 137 13.29 5.49 -10.26
C LYS A 137 12.01 5.42 -11.07
N ARG A 138 11.54 4.21 -11.39
CA ARG A 138 10.33 4.00 -12.20
C ARG A 138 9.08 4.55 -11.53
N VAL A 139 8.98 4.43 -10.21
CA VAL A 139 7.81 4.87 -9.43
C VAL A 139 8.03 6.20 -8.71
N ASN A 140 9.11 6.92 -9.06
CA ASN A 140 9.49 8.20 -8.46
C ASN A 140 9.53 8.16 -6.91
N ALA A 141 10.07 7.08 -6.35
CA ALA A 141 10.23 6.92 -4.90
C ALA A 141 11.52 7.59 -4.42
N ARG A 142 11.44 8.16 -3.22
CA ARG A 142 12.60 8.66 -2.46
C ARG A 142 12.96 7.76 -1.27
N TRP A 143 11.96 7.10 -0.69
CA TRP A 143 12.12 6.30 0.51
C TRP A 143 11.81 4.83 0.26
N MET A 144 12.54 3.96 0.95
CA MET A 144 12.43 2.53 0.80
C MET A 144 12.51 1.85 2.17
N THR A 145 11.57 0.97 2.48
CA THR A 145 11.54 0.26 3.76
C THR A 145 12.61 -0.82 3.79
N VAL A 146 13.40 -0.83 4.86
CA VAL A 146 14.35 -1.88 5.21
C VAL A 146 14.00 -2.40 6.60
N VAL A 147 14.15 -3.71 6.79
CA VAL A 147 13.82 -4.42 8.02
C VAL A 147 15.07 -5.19 8.44
N PRO A 148 15.59 -5.00 9.67
CA PRO A 148 16.77 -5.71 10.16
C PRO A 148 16.66 -7.24 10.09
N GLY A 149 15.44 -7.76 10.25
CA GLY A 149 15.12 -9.19 10.18
C GLY A 149 15.09 -9.84 11.57
N TYR A 150 15.27 -11.16 11.61
CA TYR A 150 15.10 -11.96 12.82
C TYR A 150 16.39 -12.01 13.67
N VAL A 151 16.27 -12.14 14.99
CA VAL A 151 17.44 -12.33 15.86
C VAL A 151 18.12 -13.68 15.63
N ASP A 152 19.44 -13.68 15.78
CA ASP A 152 20.25 -14.90 15.78
C ASP A 152 20.53 -15.35 17.21
N LEU A 153 19.83 -16.38 17.67
CA LEU A 153 19.98 -16.93 19.02
C LEU A 153 21.36 -17.58 19.27
N SER A 154 22.18 -17.76 18.22
CA SER A 154 23.55 -18.25 18.36
C SER A 154 24.58 -17.14 18.64
N LYS A 155 24.17 -15.86 18.65
CA LYS A 155 25.07 -14.71 18.77
C LYS A 155 24.62 -13.75 19.85
N GLU A 156 25.58 -13.12 20.55
CA GLU A 156 25.28 -12.01 21.44
C GLU A 156 24.78 -10.79 20.66
N MET A 157 23.91 -9.99 21.29
CA MET A 157 23.26 -8.83 20.65
C MET A 157 24.26 -7.82 20.07
N ALA A 158 25.43 -7.64 20.68
CA ALA A 158 26.46 -6.72 20.19
C ALA A 158 27.00 -7.15 18.81
N TYR A 159 27.25 -8.45 18.61
CA TYR A 159 27.70 -8.96 17.31
C TYR A 159 26.61 -8.84 16.24
N GLN A 160 25.36 -9.13 16.60
CA GLN A 160 24.22 -8.97 15.68
C GLN A 160 24.05 -7.50 15.26
N THR A 161 24.15 -6.58 16.21
CA THR A 161 24.11 -5.13 15.96
C THR A 161 25.21 -4.69 15.00
N ALA A 162 26.44 -5.16 15.23
CA ALA A 162 27.56 -4.87 14.33
C ALA A 162 27.32 -5.41 12.90
N ASN A 163 26.75 -6.60 12.76
CA ASN A 163 26.42 -7.19 11.46
C ASN A 163 25.34 -6.41 10.71
N VAL A 164 24.29 -5.96 11.42
CA VAL A 164 23.22 -5.13 10.87
C VAL A 164 23.78 -3.79 10.42
N ILE A 165 24.55 -3.10 11.27
CA ILE A 165 25.17 -1.81 10.95
C ILE A 165 26.06 -1.93 9.71
N GLU A 166 26.91 -2.95 9.62
CA GLU A 166 27.80 -3.12 8.46
C GLU A 166 27.02 -3.39 7.16
N SER A 167 25.90 -4.12 7.25
CA SER A 167 25.03 -4.36 6.09
C SER A 167 24.33 -3.08 5.63
N LEU A 168 23.81 -2.30 6.57
CA LEU A 168 23.16 -1.02 6.29
C LEU A 168 24.16 0.00 5.73
N ARG A 169 25.37 0.08 6.30
CA ARG A 169 26.43 0.98 5.80
C ARG A 169 26.75 0.70 4.33
N ARG A 170 26.89 -0.56 3.94
CA ARG A 170 27.11 -0.96 2.54
C ARG A 170 25.92 -0.65 1.64
N ALA A 171 24.70 -0.75 2.15
CA ALA A 171 23.51 -0.35 1.39
C ALA A 171 23.45 1.18 1.20
N CYS A 172 23.89 1.99 2.17
CA CYS A 172 24.04 3.43 2.01
C CYS A 172 24.98 3.77 0.84
N ASP A 173 26.13 3.08 0.73
CA ASP A 173 27.10 3.29 -0.36
C ASP A 173 26.45 3.10 -1.76
N LEU A 174 25.42 2.25 -1.87
CA LEU A 174 24.67 2.03 -3.13
C LEU A 174 23.61 3.11 -3.39
N LEU A 175 23.01 3.66 -2.35
CA LEU A 175 21.81 4.50 -2.42
C LEU A 175 22.11 6.00 -2.42
N GLU A 176 23.21 6.43 -1.80
CA GLU A 176 23.55 7.84 -1.62
C GLU A 176 23.65 8.60 -2.95
N SER A 177 24.37 8.05 -3.93
CA SER A 177 24.50 8.64 -5.28
C SER A 177 23.19 8.71 -6.07
N GLN A 178 22.15 8.01 -5.60
CA GLN A 178 20.83 7.96 -6.22
C GLN A 178 19.79 8.78 -5.44
N GLU A 179 20.20 9.47 -4.37
CA GLU A 179 19.35 10.27 -3.48
C GLU A 179 18.20 9.45 -2.84
N LEU A 180 18.41 8.14 -2.67
CA LEU A 180 17.45 7.22 -2.06
C LEU A 180 17.73 7.06 -0.57
N THR A 181 16.67 7.04 0.24
CA THR A 181 16.75 6.93 1.70
C THR A 181 16.16 5.61 2.17
N MET A 182 16.93 4.86 2.97
CA MET A 182 16.39 3.72 3.71
C MET A 182 15.60 4.21 4.92
N VAL A 183 14.39 3.71 5.06
CA VAL A 183 13.56 3.87 6.26
C VAL A 183 13.59 2.54 6.99
N LEU A 184 14.25 2.53 8.16
CA LEU A 184 14.33 1.34 8.98
C LEU A 184 13.02 1.17 9.74
N GLU A 185 12.31 0.08 9.49
CA GLU A 185 11.01 -0.18 10.14
C GLU A 185 11.24 -0.71 11.56
N PRO A 186 10.75 -0.01 12.60
CA PRO A 186 10.79 -0.52 13.96
C PRO A 186 9.68 -1.56 14.15
N LEU A 187 10.06 -2.79 14.45
CA LEU A 187 9.12 -3.88 14.67
C LEU A 187 8.88 -4.12 16.16
N ASN A 188 7.62 -4.32 16.53
CA ASN A 188 7.24 -4.47 17.94
C ASN A 188 7.31 -5.94 18.37
N TRP A 189 8.40 -6.29 19.06
CA TRP A 189 8.63 -7.62 19.63
C TRP A 189 7.48 -8.13 20.49
N TRP A 190 6.97 -7.28 21.38
CA TRP A 190 6.05 -7.67 22.45
C TRP A 190 4.61 -7.88 21.98
N SER A 191 4.22 -7.27 20.86
CA SER A 191 2.84 -7.29 20.39
C SER A 191 2.62 -8.19 19.18
N ASN A 192 3.44 -8.06 18.14
CA ASN A 192 3.13 -8.68 16.84
C ASN A 192 4.35 -9.08 15.99
N HIS A 193 5.57 -8.90 16.49
CA HIS A 193 6.81 -9.20 15.78
C HIS A 193 7.84 -9.88 16.68
N ALA A 194 7.40 -10.88 17.44
CA ALA A 194 8.30 -11.66 18.31
C ALA A 194 9.49 -12.22 17.51
N GLY A 195 10.70 -12.01 18.03
CA GLY A 195 11.93 -12.47 17.40
C GLY A 195 12.54 -11.51 16.37
N GLN A 196 11.91 -10.38 16.07
CA GLN A 196 12.49 -9.38 15.15
C GLN A 196 13.53 -8.51 15.85
N PHE A 197 14.66 -8.26 15.19
CA PHE A 197 15.78 -7.47 15.71
C PHE A 197 15.45 -5.98 15.84
#